data_AF-A0A557SJZ2-F1
#
_entry.id   AF-A0A557SJZ2-F1
#
_cell.length_a   1.000
_cell.length_b   1.000
_cell.length_c   1.000
_cell.angle_alpha   90.00
_cell.angle_beta   90.00
_cell.angle_gamma   90.00
#
_symmetry.space_group_name_H-M   'P 1'
#
loop_
_entity.id
_entity.type
_entity.pdbx_description
1 polymer ?
#
loop_
_entity_poly.entity_id
_entity_poly.type
_entity_poly.pdbx_seq_one_letter_code
_entity_poly.pdbx_strand_id
1 'polypeptide(L)'
;MNDEIDYTNNPLHGVSLKKLLTEMVDHYGFDILYAYLNVNCFKTNPSIESSMKFLKKTEWAREKVEAFYLYKFKNLPRASAEQFELSPRDRIVPEGQTPGEPAELSLEEAEMLREKRAKQSAERGQGAGDRTGSGNHYRIKRSDGHSNHRAGDGSRKEGRESSNSSGSSVSSDIDPWAKWRK
;
A
#
# COMPACT_ATOMS: atom_id res chain seq x y z
N MET A 1 -8.99 5.21 33.42
CA MET A 1 -7.59 4.74 33.44
C MET A 1 -6.98 5.22 32.15
N ASN A 2 -5.83 5.90 32.19
CA ASN A 2 -5.08 6.14 30.96
C ASN A 2 -4.48 4.79 30.60
N ASP A 3 -4.99 4.16 29.54
CA ASP A 3 -4.33 3.00 28.96
C ASP A 3 -3.01 3.51 28.38
N GLU A 4 -1.95 3.42 29.18
CA GLU A 4 -0.61 3.82 28.81
C GLU A 4 -0.14 2.89 27.70
N ILE A 5 -0.19 3.38 26.46
CA ILE A 5 0.14 2.57 25.30
C ILE A 5 1.64 2.27 25.34
N ASP A 6 1.99 1.02 25.62
CA ASP A 6 3.39 0.59 25.68
C ASP A 6 3.96 0.34 24.28
N TYR A 7 4.80 1.26 23.82
CA TYR A 7 5.55 1.16 22.57
C TYR A 7 6.95 0.55 22.75
N THR A 8 7.34 0.18 23.98
CA THR A 8 8.70 -0.26 24.32
C THR A 8 9.11 -1.53 23.57
N ASN A 9 8.14 -2.39 23.26
CA ASN A 9 8.40 -3.66 22.55
C ASN A 9 8.63 -3.49 21.05
N ASN A 10 8.38 -2.31 20.48
CA ASN A 10 8.62 -2.11 19.05
C ASN A 10 10.13 -2.07 18.78
N PRO A 11 10.70 -2.95 17.92
CA PRO A 11 12.14 -2.95 17.62
C PRO A 11 12.67 -1.66 17.00
N LEU A 12 11.80 -0.76 16.54
CA LEU A 12 12.17 0.57 16.05
C LEU A 12 12.34 1.59 17.18
N HIS A 13 11.85 1.30 18.38
CA HIS A 13 11.97 2.18 19.54
C HIS A 13 13.45 2.31 19.94
N GLY A 14 13.97 3.54 19.96
CA GLY A 14 15.38 3.81 20.24
C GLY A 14 16.38 3.51 19.09
N VAL A 15 15.94 2.96 17.96
CA VAL A 15 16.80 2.71 16.80
C VAL A 15 16.82 3.93 15.87
N SER A 16 18.02 4.44 15.61
CA SER A 16 18.20 5.53 14.65
C SER A 16 18.05 5.05 13.21
N LEU A 17 17.54 5.91 12.33
CA LEU A 17 17.40 5.62 10.90
C LEU A 17 18.74 5.20 10.25
N LYS A 18 19.86 5.78 10.71
CA LYS A 18 21.20 5.41 10.23
C LYS A 18 21.54 3.97 10.60
N LYS A 19 21.30 3.57 11.86
CA LYS A 19 21.59 2.21 12.34
C LYS A 19 20.74 1.18 11.60
N LEU A 20 19.43 1.45 11.48
CA LEU A 20 18.50 0.60 10.73
C LEU A 20 18.96 0.38 9.29
N LEU A 21 19.31 1.47 8.58
CA LEU A 21 19.78 1.37 7.19
C LEU A 21 21.11 0.61 7.07
N THR A 22 22.02 0.82 8.01
CA THR A 22 23.32 0.15 8.00
C THR A 22 23.12 -1.36 8.14
N GLU A 23 22.32 -1.80 9.12
CA GLU A 23 21.98 -3.22 9.28
C GLU A 23 21.34 -3.81 8.02
N MET A 24 20.35 -3.13 7.43
CA MET A 24 19.70 -3.63 6.21
C MET A 24 20.64 -3.74 5.02
N VAL A 25 21.53 -2.76 4.84
CA VAL A 25 22.49 -2.75 3.73
C VAL A 25 23.59 -3.79 3.96
N ASP A 26 24.04 -3.98 5.19
CA ASP A 26 25.07 -4.99 5.52
C ASP A 26 24.57 -6.41 5.26
N HIS A 27 23.27 -6.67 5.49
CA HIS A 27 22.67 -7.98 5.26
C HIS A 27 22.20 -8.23 3.81
N TYR A 28 21.56 -7.24 3.16
CA TYR A 28 20.95 -7.43 1.83
C TYR A 28 21.66 -6.69 0.69
N GLY A 29 22.41 -5.63 0.98
CA GLY A 29 22.94 -4.73 -0.03
C GLY A 29 21.87 -3.84 -0.70
N PHE A 30 22.33 -2.86 -1.47
CA PHE A 30 21.45 -1.87 -2.10
C PHE A 30 20.59 -2.43 -3.24
N ASP A 31 21.10 -3.38 -4.00
CA ASP A 31 20.41 -3.93 -5.18
C ASP A 31 19.15 -4.71 -4.78
N ILE A 32 19.25 -5.57 -3.77
CA ILE A 32 18.10 -6.31 -3.22
C ILE A 32 17.08 -5.33 -2.63
N LEU A 33 17.54 -4.35 -1.84
CA LEU A 33 16.64 -3.35 -1.27
C LEU A 33 15.89 -2.56 -2.36
N TYR A 34 16.56 -2.18 -3.45
CA TYR A 34 15.91 -1.56 -4.59
C TYR A 34 14.93 -2.52 -5.28
N ALA A 35 15.30 -3.79 -5.44
CA ALA A 35 14.48 -4.83 -6.06
C ALA A 35 13.11 -4.95 -5.37
N TYR A 36 13.11 -5.05 -4.04
CA TYR A 36 11.90 -5.24 -3.23
C TYR A 36 11.16 -3.93 -2.92
N LEU A 37 11.87 -2.85 -2.54
CA LEU A 37 11.24 -1.61 -2.10
C LEU A 37 10.91 -0.67 -3.26
N ASN A 38 11.61 -0.77 -4.39
CA ASN A 38 11.50 0.12 -5.53
C ASN A 38 11.60 1.61 -5.14
N VAL A 39 12.59 1.95 -4.29
CA VAL A 39 12.87 3.32 -3.85
C VAL A 39 14.14 3.80 -4.53
N ASN A 40 14.05 4.89 -5.30
CA ASN A 40 15.12 5.33 -6.19
C ASN A 40 16.44 5.70 -5.49
N CYS A 41 16.42 6.04 -4.20
CA CYS A 41 17.64 6.36 -3.46
C CYS A 41 18.62 5.18 -3.35
N PHE A 42 18.13 3.94 -3.47
CA PHE A 42 18.97 2.74 -3.46
C PHE A 42 19.55 2.40 -4.84
N LYS A 43 19.05 3.04 -5.91
CA LYS A 43 19.57 2.87 -7.27
C LYS A 43 20.49 4.02 -7.67
N THR A 44 20.09 5.25 -7.39
CA THR A 44 20.82 6.44 -7.82
C THR A 44 21.76 6.91 -6.71
N ASN A 45 23.07 6.66 -6.89
CA ASN A 45 24.12 6.94 -5.90
C ASN A 45 23.89 6.24 -4.55
N PRO A 46 23.93 4.89 -4.53
CA PRO A 46 23.70 4.11 -3.32
C PRO A 46 24.76 4.43 -2.26
N SER A 47 24.38 5.18 -1.24
CA SER A 47 25.17 5.39 -0.04
C SER A 47 24.29 5.58 1.18
N ILE A 48 24.82 5.27 2.36
CA ILE A 48 24.08 5.43 3.62
C ILE A 48 23.70 6.89 3.85
N GLU A 49 24.60 7.82 3.53
CA GLU A 49 24.36 9.26 3.74
C GLU A 49 23.33 9.84 2.76
N SER A 50 23.40 9.46 1.47
CA SER A 50 22.44 9.91 0.46
C SER A 50 21.04 9.37 0.77
N SER A 51 20.95 8.09 1.12
CA SER A 51 19.72 7.42 1.52
C SER A 51 19.10 8.05 2.77
N MET A 52 19.91 8.34 3.80
CA MET A 52 19.42 9.01 5.01
C MET A 52 18.87 10.41 4.71
N LYS A 53 19.58 11.22 3.90
CA LYS A 53 19.10 12.55 3.49
C LYS A 53 17.77 12.47 2.73
N PHE A 54 17.61 11.47 1.86
CA PHE A 54 16.38 11.24 1.11
C PHE A 54 15.21 10.82 2.01
N LEU A 55 15.44 9.83 2.88
CA LEU A 55 14.41 9.27 3.78
C LEU A 55 13.97 10.27 4.86
N LYS A 56 14.84 11.20 5.26
CA LYS A 56 14.44 12.33 6.12
C LYS A 56 13.45 13.28 5.46
N LYS A 57 13.51 13.44 4.14
CA LYS A 57 12.62 14.33 3.37
C LYS A 57 11.36 13.62 2.85
N THR A 58 11.42 12.30 2.73
CA THR A 58 10.40 11.49 2.05
C THR A 58 9.79 10.51 3.04
N GLU A 59 8.79 10.97 3.77
CA GLU A 59 8.19 10.23 4.89
C GLU A 59 7.61 8.87 4.49
N TRP A 60 6.81 8.82 3.42
CA TRP A 60 6.25 7.55 2.92
C TRP A 60 7.35 6.51 2.59
N ALA A 61 8.52 6.97 2.13
CA ALA A 61 9.64 6.09 1.82
C ALA A 61 10.34 5.60 3.10
N ARG A 62 10.47 6.48 4.11
CA ARG A 62 10.95 6.11 5.45
C ARG A 62 10.06 5.04 6.07
N GLU A 63 8.75 5.26 6.09
CA GLU A 63 7.79 4.29 6.63
C GLU A 63 7.84 2.97 5.87
N LYS A 64 8.00 3.01 4.54
CA LYS A 64 8.14 1.78 3.73
C LYS A 64 9.40 0.99 4.11
N VAL A 65 10.52 1.66 4.34
CA VAL A 65 11.78 1.04 4.80
C VAL A 65 11.64 0.48 6.21
N GLU A 66 11.03 1.23 7.14
CA GLU A 66 10.79 0.79 8.52
C GLU A 66 9.84 -0.41 8.59
N ALA A 67 8.75 -0.41 7.82
CA ALA A 67 7.85 -1.55 7.71
C ALA A 67 8.57 -2.79 7.18
N PHE A 68 9.43 -2.61 6.17
CA PHE A 68 10.24 -3.72 5.66
C PHE A 68 11.22 -4.25 6.70
N TYR A 69 11.86 -3.37 7.49
CA TYR A 69 12.71 -3.79 8.59
C TYR A 69 11.95 -4.65 9.61
N LEU A 70 10.74 -4.27 10.01
CA LEU A 70 9.95 -5.06 10.96
C LEU A 70 9.58 -6.45 10.44
N TYR A 71 9.07 -6.55 9.20
CA TYR A 71 8.50 -7.81 8.72
C TYR A 71 9.47 -8.69 7.93
N LYS A 72 10.47 -8.10 7.26
CA LYS A 72 11.45 -8.86 6.48
C LYS A 72 12.75 -9.04 7.23
N PHE A 73 13.21 -8.03 7.97
CA PHE A 73 14.48 -8.14 8.69
C PHE A 73 14.31 -8.71 10.11
N LYS A 74 13.28 -8.29 10.85
CA LYS A 74 12.96 -8.82 12.18
C LYS A 74 11.95 -9.97 12.16
N ASN A 75 11.46 -10.34 10.97
CA ASN A 75 10.53 -11.43 10.73
C ASN A 75 9.34 -11.47 11.70
N LEU A 76 8.80 -10.29 12.05
CA LEU A 76 7.65 -10.19 12.95
C LEU A 76 6.37 -10.67 12.26
N PRO A 77 5.41 -11.21 13.03
CA PRO A 77 4.10 -11.55 12.48
C PRO A 77 3.40 -10.30 11.95
N ARG A 78 2.56 -10.50 10.95
CA ARG A 78 1.79 -9.42 10.34
C ARG A 78 0.85 -8.80 11.39
N ALA A 79 0.95 -7.48 11.59
CA ALA A 79 0.06 -6.73 12.49
C ALA A 79 -1.43 -6.80 12.06
N SER A 80 -2.33 -6.43 12.97
CA SER A 80 -3.77 -6.30 12.67
C SER A 80 -4.03 -5.17 11.67
N ALA A 81 -5.18 -5.20 10.99
CA ALA A 81 -5.52 -4.19 9.97
C ALA A 81 -5.51 -2.76 10.56
N GLU A 82 -6.07 -2.58 11.76
CA GLU A 82 -6.10 -1.30 12.47
C GLU A 82 -4.69 -0.78 12.80
N GLN A 83 -3.79 -1.65 13.23
CA GLN A 83 -2.40 -1.28 13.52
C GLN A 83 -1.59 -1.00 12.24
N PHE A 84 -2.00 -1.56 11.09
CA PHE A 84 -1.35 -1.28 9.80
C PHE A 84 -1.65 0.11 9.26
N GLU A 85 -2.77 0.73 9.67
CA GLU A 85 -3.09 2.12 9.33
C GLU A 85 -2.16 3.11 10.04
N LEU A 86 -1.57 2.70 11.17
CA LEU A 86 -0.59 3.49 11.89
C LEU A 86 0.81 3.38 11.26
N SER A 87 1.60 4.45 11.44
CA SER A 87 3.00 4.49 11.04
C SER A 87 3.79 3.38 11.75
N PRO A 88 4.80 2.78 11.11
CA PRO A 88 5.51 1.61 11.68
C PRO A 88 6.09 1.81 13.09
N ARG A 89 6.46 3.04 13.44
CA ARG A 89 6.98 3.39 14.78
C ARG A 89 5.90 3.44 15.86
N ASP A 90 4.65 3.69 15.47
CA ASP A 90 3.50 3.83 16.37
C ASP A 90 2.70 2.52 16.47
N ARG A 91 3.22 1.43 15.89
CA ARG A 91 2.59 0.10 15.99
C ARG A 91 2.92 -0.54 17.32
N ILE A 92 1.90 -1.10 17.96
CA ILE A 92 2.02 -1.85 19.20
C ILE A 92 2.42 -3.29 18.86
N VAL A 93 3.53 -3.76 19.44
CA VAL A 93 4.00 -5.14 19.34
C VAL A 93 3.71 -5.84 20.66
N PRO A 94 2.93 -6.94 20.68
CA PRO A 94 2.65 -7.68 21.92
C PRO A 94 3.93 -8.19 22.60
N GLU A 95 3.98 -8.12 23.94
CA GLU A 95 5.14 -8.44 24.79
C GLU A 95 5.77 -9.83 24.55
N GLY A 96 5.00 -10.81 24.07
CA GLY A 96 5.50 -12.17 23.81
C GLY A 96 6.23 -12.35 22.47
N GLN A 97 6.31 -11.32 21.62
CA GLN A 97 6.88 -11.43 20.27
C GLN A 97 8.35 -11.01 20.26
N THR A 98 9.22 -11.95 19.90
CA THR A 98 10.64 -11.69 19.72
C THR A 98 10.99 -11.60 18.22
N PRO A 99 11.85 -10.66 17.81
CA PRO A 99 12.40 -10.67 16.45
C PRO A 99 13.07 -12.00 16.09
N GLY A 100 12.76 -12.50 14.89
CA GLY A 100 13.40 -13.69 14.31
C GLY A 100 14.61 -13.35 13.45
N GLU A 101 15.11 -14.37 12.74
CA GLU A 101 16.18 -14.21 11.76
C GLU A 101 15.71 -13.42 10.52
N PRO A 102 16.60 -12.63 9.89
CA PRO A 102 16.27 -11.93 8.65
C PRO A 102 15.84 -12.89 7.55
N ALA A 103 14.77 -12.53 6.82
CA ALA A 103 14.27 -13.32 5.71
C ALA A 103 15.31 -13.39 4.57
N GLU A 104 15.52 -14.56 4.00
CA GLU A 104 16.34 -14.70 2.81
C GLU A 104 15.63 -14.07 1.61
N LEU A 105 16.24 -13.05 1.00
CA LEU A 105 15.69 -12.31 -0.12
C LEU A 105 16.55 -12.57 -1.36
N SER A 106 15.95 -13.14 -2.41
CA SER A 106 16.62 -13.41 -3.68
C SER A 106 16.25 -12.36 -4.73
N LEU A 107 17.23 -11.93 -5.52
CA LEU A 107 17.00 -11.05 -6.67
C LEU A 107 16.05 -11.70 -7.70
N GLU A 108 16.14 -13.02 -7.88
CA GLU A 108 15.29 -13.78 -8.80
C GLU A 108 13.82 -13.72 -8.37
N GLU A 109 13.55 -13.85 -7.06
CA GLU A 109 12.19 -13.77 -6.53
C GLU A 109 11.60 -12.37 -6.73
N ALA A 110 12.42 -11.33 -6.55
CA ALA A 110 12.00 -9.96 -6.77
C ALA A 110 11.64 -9.67 -8.25
N GLU A 111 12.40 -10.25 -9.19
CA GLU A 111 12.12 -10.16 -10.62
C GLU A 111 10.82 -10.88 -10.99
N MET A 112 10.65 -12.12 -10.53
CA MET A 112 9.41 -12.89 -10.72
C MET A 112 8.18 -12.13 -10.20
N LEU A 113 8.30 -11.47 -9.04
CA LEU A 113 7.21 -10.67 -8.49
C LEU A 113 6.90 -9.44 -9.34
N ARG A 114 7.92 -8.80 -9.94
CA ARG A 114 7.75 -7.66 -10.85
C ARG A 114 7.10 -8.10 -12.17
N GLU A 115 7.56 -9.19 -12.75
CA GLU A 115 6.99 -9.77 -13.97
C GLU A 115 5.53 -10.17 -13.76
N LYS A 116 5.21 -10.83 -12.65
CA LYS A 116 3.84 -11.20 -12.30
C LYS A 116 2.93 -9.98 -12.19
N ARG A 117 3.40 -8.91 -11.54
CA ARG A 117 2.67 -7.63 -11.46
C ARG A 117 2.51 -6.97 -12.83
N ALA A 118 3.54 -6.98 -13.67
CA ALA A 118 3.51 -6.42 -15.01
C ALA A 118 2.53 -7.17 -15.92
N LYS A 119 2.57 -8.51 -15.90
CA LYS A 119 1.64 -9.39 -16.62
C LYS A 119 0.19 -9.15 -16.18
N GLN A 120 -0.07 -9.13 -14.87
CA GLN A 120 -1.41 -8.85 -14.35
C GLN A 120 -1.92 -7.45 -14.76
N SER A 121 -1.04 -6.44 -14.78
CA SER A 121 -1.38 -5.10 -15.26
C SER A 121 -1.71 -5.08 -16.76
N ALA A 122 -0.93 -5.79 -17.59
CA ALA A 122 -1.18 -5.91 -19.02
C ALA A 122 -2.50 -6.63 -19.32
N GLU A 123 -2.78 -7.73 -18.62
CA GLU A 123 -4.03 -8.49 -18.73
C GLU A 123 -5.26 -7.66 -18.33
N ARG A 124 -5.18 -6.87 -17.25
CA ARG A 124 -6.27 -5.93 -16.87
C ARG A 124 -6.48 -4.84 -17.92
N GLY A 125 -5.41 -4.37 -18.56
CA GLY A 125 -5.49 -3.41 -19.66
C GLY A 125 -6.17 -3.98 -20.92
N GLN A 126 -5.98 -5.27 -21.20
CA GLN A 126 -6.59 -5.94 -22.36
C GLN A 126 -8.12 -6.11 -22.24
N GLY A 127 -8.68 -6.15 -21.01
CA GLY A 127 -10.13 -6.19 -20.77
C GLY A 127 -10.80 -4.81 -20.70
N ALA A 128 -10.02 -3.75 -20.55
CA ALA A 128 -10.49 -2.37 -20.67
C ALA A 128 -10.31 -1.93 -22.13
N GLY A 129 -11.26 -2.34 -22.99
CA GLY A 129 -11.33 -1.82 -24.36
C GLY A 129 -11.23 -0.30 -24.36
N ASP A 130 -10.45 0.24 -25.29
CA ASP A 130 -10.31 1.66 -25.63
C ASP A 130 -11.54 2.49 -25.25
N ARG A 131 -11.54 3.07 -24.04
CA ARG A 131 -12.24 4.33 -23.81
C ARG A 131 -11.32 5.41 -24.33
N THR A 132 -11.26 5.53 -25.65
CA THR A 132 -10.87 6.76 -26.35
C THR A 132 -11.78 7.88 -25.88
N GLY A 133 -11.40 8.50 -24.76
CA GLY A 133 -11.92 9.80 -24.36
C GLY A 133 -11.44 10.81 -25.40
N SER A 134 -12.32 11.08 -26.36
CA SER A 134 -12.26 12.14 -27.36
C SER A 134 -11.42 13.33 -26.87
N GLY A 135 -10.32 13.60 -27.57
CA GLY A 135 -9.33 14.59 -27.18
C GLY A 135 -9.94 15.97 -26.95
N ASN A 136 -9.61 16.57 -25.82
CA ASN A 136 -9.93 17.97 -25.55
C ASN A 136 -8.86 18.84 -26.24
N HIS A 137 -9.00 18.97 -27.56
CA HIS A 137 -8.24 19.92 -28.37
C HIS A 137 -8.87 21.31 -28.15
N TYR A 138 -8.21 22.16 -27.36
CA TYR A 138 -8.53 23.59 -27.29
C TYR A 138 -8.12 24.25 -28.62
N ARG A 139 -8.91 24.02 -29.67
CA ARG A 139 -8.80 24.78 -30.92
C ARG A 139 -9.61 26.05 -30.75
N ILE A 140 -8.89 27.14 -30.53
CA ILE A 140 -9.36 28.52 -30.70
C ILE A 140 -10.14 28.61 -32.01
N LYS A 141 -11.42 28.96 -31.97
CA LYS A 141 -12.14 29.47 -33.14
C LYS A 141 -12.88 30.76 -32.78
N ARG A 142 -12.52 31.77 -33.58
CA ARG A 142 -13.14 33.07 -33.69
C ARG A 142 -14.60 32.94 -34.16
N SER A 143 -15.33 33.99 -33.81
CA SER A 143 -16.70 34.42 -34.10
C SER A 143 -17.46 33.92 -35.34
N ASP A 144 -18.78 34.07 -35.19
CA ASP A 144 -19.83 34.35 -36.20
C ASP A 144 -20.78 33.22 -36.64
N GLY A 145 -22.07 33.40 -36.31
CA GLY A 145 -23.15 33.28 -37.30
C GLY A 145 -24.15 32.11 -37.22
N HIS A 146 -25.30 32.35 -36.56
CA HIS A 146 -26.70 31.98 -36.92
C HIS A 146 -27.01 30.66 -37.70
N SER A 147 -27.86 29.79 -37.12
CA SER A 147 -29.33 29.72 -37.37
C SER A 147 -29.95 28.36 -36.96
N ASN A 148 -31.26 28.42 -36.72
CA ASN A 148 -32.16 27.45 -36.08
C ASN A 148 -32.30 26.09 -36.81
N HIS A 149 -32.78 25.05 -36.11
CA HIS A 149 -34.10 24.42 -36.33
C HIS A 149 -34.36 23.27 -35.34
N ARG A 150 -35.66 23.05 -35.11
CA ARG A 150 -36.35 22.37 -34.01
C ARG A 150 -36.66 20.91 -34.40
N ALA A 151 -36.50 19.94 -33.49
CA ALA A 151 -37.41 18.80 -33.33
C ALA A 151 -37.05 18.06 -32.04
N GLY A 152 -38.03 17.91 -31.15
CA GLY A 152 -37.93 17.06 -29.97
C GLY A 152 -38.41 15.65 -30.25
N ASP A 153 -37.91 14.69 -29.48
CA ASP A 153 -38.69 13.53 -29.03
C ASP A 153 -38.06 13.01 -27.73
N GLY A 154 -38.93 12.65 -26.79
CA GLY A 154 -38.58 12.37 -25.40
C GLY A 154 -38.40 10.89 -25.10
N SER A 155 -37.51 10.56 -24.17
CA SER A 155 -37.70 9.41 -23.28
C SER A 155 -36.81 9.47 -22.04
N ARG A 156 -37.47 9.90 -20.95
CA ARG A 156 -37.55 9.26 -19.62
C ARG A 156 -36.28 8.62 -19.04
N LYS A 157 -35.75 9.34 -18.05
CA LYS A 157 -34.80 8.91 -17.02
C LYS A 157 -35.55 8.01 -16.02
N GLU A 158 -35.13 6.76 -15.82
CA GLU A 158 -35.51 5.98 -14.64
C GLU A 158 -34.26 5.39 -13.98
N GLY A 159 -34.14 5.70 -12.68
CA GLY A 159 -33.11 5.19 -11.81
C GLY A 159 -33.32 3.71 -11.51
N ARG A 160 -32.21 3.01 -11.28
CA ARG A 160 -32.23 1.68 -10.69
C ARG A 160 -31.62 1.75 -9.31
N GLU A 161 -32.52 1.85 -8.33
CA GLU A 161 -32.31 1.32 -6.99
C GLU A 161 -32.42 -0.21 -7.08
N SER A 162 -31.60 -0.92 -6.31
CA SER A 162 -31.81 -2.33 -6.04
C SER A 162 -31.45 -2.57 -4.58
N SER A 163 -32.49 -2.45 -3.75
CA SER A 163 -32.56 -3.05 -2.43
C SER A 163 -32.80 -4.55 -2.60
N ASN A 164 -32.19 -5.35 -1.73
CA ASN A 164 -32.77 -6.63 -1.37
C ASN A 164 -32.51 -6.87 0.13
N SER A 165 -33.57 -6.78 0.92
CA SER A 165 -33.59 -7.19 2.32
C SER A 165 -34.97 -7.77 2.67
N SER A 166 -34.96 -8.94 3.27
CA SER A 166 -35.94 -9.48 4.23
C SER A 166 -35.46 -10.90 4.58
N GLY A 167 -35.50 -11.45 5.78
CA GLY A 167 -35.84 -11.11 7.17
C GLY A 167 -35.23 -12.28 7.99
N SER A 168 -35.12 -12.36 9.31
CA SER A 168 -35.93 -11.87 10.42
C SER A 168 -35.19 -12.22 11.73
N SER A 169 -35.49 -11.47 12.78
CA SER A 169 -34.94 -11.46 14.15
C SER A 169 -35.08 -12.77 14.95
N VAL A 170 -34.07 -13.11 15.77
CA VAL A 170 -34.19 -13.60 17.17
C VAL A 170 -32.86 -13.32 17.90
N SER A 171 -32.97 -12.74 19.10
CA SER A 171 -31.87 -12.45 20.01
C SER A 171 -31.48 -13.69 20.83
N SER A 172 -30.19 -14.07 20.80
CA SER A 172 -29.47 -14.75 21.90
C SER A 172 -27.99 -14.94 21.51
N ASP A 173 -27.10 -14.33 22.30
CA ASP A 173 -25.69 -14.65 22.53
C ASP A 173 -24.84 -15.14 21.33
N ILE A 174 -24.22 -14.20 20.61
CA ILE A 174 -23.19 -14.48 19.60
C ILE A 174 -21.84 -14.52 20.30
N ASP A 175 -21.40 -15.73 20.66
CA ASP A 175 -20.01 -16.00 21.05
C ASP A 175 -19.09 -15.76 19.82
N PRO A 176 -18.15 -14.80 19.88
CA PRO A 176 -17.30 -14.45 18.75
C PRO A 176 -16.28 -15.54 18.36
N TRP A 177 -16.15 -16.62 19.13
CA TRP A 177 -15.11 -17.65 18.95
C TRP A 177 -15.60 -19.00 18.40
N ALA A 178 -16.90 -19.15 18.15
CA ALA A 178 -17.50 -20.44 17.75
C ALA A 178 -16.99 -21.03 16.42
N LYS A 179 -16.34 -20.24 15.54
CA LYS A 179 -15.94 -20.67 14.19
C LYS A 179 -14.60 -21.42 14.11
N TRP A 180 -13.85 -21.55 15.21
CA TRP A 180 -12.48 -22.07 15.21
C TRP A 180 -12.32 -23.46 15.85
N ARG A 181 -13.40 -24.10 16.28
CA ARG A 181 -13.38 -25.48 16.80
C ARG A 181 -14.02 -26.42 15.78
N LYS A 182 -13.21 -27.26 15.13
CA LYS A 182 -13.65 -28.44 14.38
C LYS A 182 -12.79 -29.62 14.81
#